data_AF-A0A3B0SNX2-F1
#
_entry.id   AF-A0A3B0SNX2-F1
#
_cell.length_a   1.000
_cell.length_b   1.000
_cell.length_c   1.000
_cell.angle_alpha   90.00
_cell.angle_beta   90.00
_cell.angle_gamma   90.00
#
_symmetry.space_group_name_H-M   'P 1'
#
loop_
_entity.id
_entity.type
_entity.pdbx_description
1 polymer ?
#
loop_
_entity_poly.entity_id
_entity_poly.type
_entity_poly.pdbx_seq_one_letter_code
_entity_poly.pdbx_strand_id
1 'polypeptide(L)'
;MMANDEPGTTATARQEDGFVEIVFSSVISPTAVEAQVDACRDETCECCTPAFRDKVDEIAMVLDDHSRVRIYGTISRDEVLQNMASCVPKLAESQ
;
A
#
# COMPACT_ATOMS: atom_id res chain seq x y z
N MET A 1 14.11 1.19 -21.77
CA MET A 1 13.29 2.32 -21.31
C MET A 1 13.56 2.46 -19.83
N MET A 2 14.16 3.57 -19.44
CA MET A 2 14.66 3.80 -18.09
C MET A 2 13.47 4.12 -17.19
N ALA A 3 13.23 3.31 -16.16
CA ALA A 3 12.30 3.67 -15.10
C ALA A 3 12.93 4.87 -14.35
N ASN A 4 12.29 6.03 -14.47
CA ASN A 4 12.65 7.18 -13.66
C ASN A 4 12.33 6.83 -12.21
N ASP A 5 13.39 6.62 -11.43
CA ASP A 5 13.35 6.61 -9.98
C ASP A 5 13.06 8.05 -9.55
N GLU A 6 11.79 8.35 -9.27
CA GLU A 6 11.42 9.66 -8.71
C GLU A 6 11.94 9.75 -7.26
N PRO A 7 12.71 10.79 -6.90
CA PRO A 7 13.21 10.95 -5.55
C PRO A 7 12.06 11.37 -4.62
N GLY A 8 11.44 10.42 -3.93
CA GLY A 8 10.43 10.73 -2.90
C GLY A 8 9.32 9.71 -2.66
N THR A 9 9.32 8.55 -3.33
CA THR A 9 8.25 7.57 -3.15
C THR A 9 8.46 6.78 -1.84
N THR A 10 7.61 7.04 -0.84
CA THR A 10 7.61 6.33 0.46
C THR A 10 7.25 4.85 0.34
N ALA A 11 6.74 4.42 -0.82
CA ALA A 11 6.47 3.04 -1.17
C ALA A 11 6.71 2.80 -2.65
N THR A 12 7.01 1.55 -3.00
CA THR A 12 7.06 1.05 -4.37
C THR A 12 6.09 -0.12 -4.50
N ALA A 13 5.54 -0.35 -5.69
CA ALA A 13 4.65 -1.49 -5.92
C ALA A 13 5.10 -2.31 -7.14
N ARG A 14 4.86 -3.61 -7.09
CA ARG A 14 5.16 -4.59 -8.15
C ARG A 14 3.89 -5.38 -8.46
N GLN A 15 3.61 -5.51 -9.75
CA GLN A 15 2.50 -6.34 -10.22
C GLN A 15 2.98 -7.78 -10.38
N GLU A 16 2.36 -8.70 -9.66
CA GLU A 16 2.58 -10.14 -9.77
C GLU A 16 1.32 -10.83 -10.30
N ASP A 17 1.42 -12.13 -10.59
CA ASP A 17 0.27 -12.93 -11.03
C ASP A 17 -0.69 -13.16 -9.85
N GLY A 18 -1.86 -12.54 -9.92
CA GLY A 18 -2.91 -12.64 -8.90
C GLY A 18 -2.81 -11.67 -7.72
N PHE A 19 -1.72 -10.89 -7.60
CA PHE A 19 -1.59 -9.86 -6.56
C PHE A 19 -0.66 -8.71 -6.95
N VAL A 20 -0.75 -7.63 -6.18
CA VAL A 20 0.21 -6.51 -6.19
C VAL A 20 0.97 -6.53 -4.87
N GLU A 21 2.30 -6.54 -4.93
CA GLU A 21 3.15 -6.38 -3.75
C GLU A 21 3.57 -4.92 -3.61
N ILE A 22 3.25 -4.31 -2.47
CA ILE A 22 3.78 -3.01 -2.05
C ILE A 22 4.97 -3.26 -1.13
N VAL A 23 6.05 -2.54 -1.37
CA VAL A 23 7.21 -2.45 -0.51
C VAL A 23 7.37 -0.99 -0.05
N PHE A 24 7.07 -0.76 1.21
CA PHE A 24 7.30 0.51 1.89
C PHE A 24 8.79 0.71 2.14
N SER A 25 9.23 1.95 2.00
CA SER A 25 10.59 2.36 2.34
C SER A 25 10.84 2.22 3.85
N SER A 26 12.09 2.00 4.24
CA SER A 26 12.49 1.81 5.64
C SER A 26 12.29 3.05 6.52
N VAL A 27 11.96 4.20 5.92
CA VAL A 27 11.62 5.42 6.67
C VAL A 27 10.19 5.36 7.23
N ILE A 28 9.35 4.47 6.71
CA ILE A 28 8.00 4.23 7.23
C ILE A 28 8.08 3.15 8.29
N SER A 29 7.53 3.43 9.47
CA SER A 29 7.50 2.45 10.54
C SER A 29 6.53 1.30 10.21
N PRO A 30 6.89 0.05 10.57
CA PRO A 30 6.00 -1.11 10.53
C PRO A 30 4.58 -0.82 11.04
N THR A 31 4.48 -0.15 12.19
CA THR A 31 3.21 0.20 12.83
C THR A 31 2.37 1.17 11.98
N ALA A 32 2.99 2.09 11.25
CA ALA A 32 2.27 2.98 10.35
C ALA A 32 1.70 2.23 9.13
N VAL A 33 2.42 1.23 8.60
CA VAL A 33 1.86 0.41 7.51
C VAL A 33 0.78 -0.54 8.03
N GLU A 34 0.89 -1.07 9.25
CA GLU A 34 -0.18 -1.84 9.91
C GLU A 34 -1.43 -1.01 10.10
N ALA A 35 -1.30 0.18 10.68
CA ALA A 35 -2.42 1.11 10.83
C ALA A 35 -3.06 1.48 9.47
N GLN A 36 -2.26 1.63 8.41
CA GLN A 36 -2.80 1.85 7.06
C GLN A 36 -3.60 0.65 6.56
N VAL A 37 -3.08 -0.57 6.73
CA VAL A 37 -3.77 -1.81 6.31
C VAL A 37 -5.08 -1.96 7.06
N ASP A 38 -5.08 -1.78 8.38
CA ASP A 38 -6.30 -1.85 9.19
C ASP A 38 -7.28 -0.73 8.83
N ALA A 39 -6.83 0.52 8.70
CA ALA A 39 -7.70 1.62 8.28
C ALA A 39 -8.27 1.42 6.86
N CYS A 40 -7.52 0.74 5.99
CA CYS A 40 -7.98 0.32 4.68
C CYS A 40 -9.02 -0.80 4.76
N ARG A 41 -9.00 -1.66 5.78
CA ARG A 41 -10.01 -2.70 6.00
C ARG A 41 -11.26 -2.16 6.72
N ASP A 42 -11.07 -1.32 7.73
CA ASP A 42 -12.12 -0.76 8.59
C ASP A 42 -12.86 0.44 7.98
N GLU A 43 -12.55 0.81 6.74
CA GLU A 43 -13.26 1.89 6.05
C GLU A 43 -13.03 3.29 6.62
N THR A 44 -12.00 3.44 7.43
CA THR A 44 -11.63 4.70 8.08
C THR A 44 -10.58 5.50 7.29
N CYS A 45 -9.92 4.88 6.31
CA CYS A 45 -8.95 5.54 5.44
C CYS A 45 -9.60 6.13 4.18
N GLU A 46 -9.55 7.45 4.02
CA GLU A 46 -10.05 8.14 2.80
C GLU A 46 -9.29 7.76 1.53
N CYS A 47 -8.02 7.33 1.65
CA CYS A 47 -7.27 6.89 0.48
C CYS A 47 -7.62 5.47 0.03
N CYS A 48 -8.33 4.67 0.84
CA CYS A 48 -8.87 3.39 0.42
C CYS A 48 -10.33 3.56 -0.01
N THR A 49 -10.50 4.02 -1.25
CA THR A 49 -11.83 4.29 -1.80
C THR A 49 -12.67 3.02 -1.93
N PRO A 50 -14.02 3.12 -1.88
CA PRO A 50 -14.89 1.97 -2.11
C PRO A 50 -14.64 1.28 -3.45
N ALA A 51 -14.37 2.06 -4.50
CA ALA A 51 -14.05 1.54 -5.84
C ALA A 51 -12.73 0.76 -5.88
N PHE A 52 -11.76 1.13 -5.04
CA PHE A 52 -10.52 0.37 -4.86
C PHE A 52 -10.81 -0.95 -4.12
N ARG A 53 -11.57 -0.89 -3.02
CA ARG A 53 -11.93 -2.08 -2.23
C ARG A 53 -12.71 -3.12 -3.01
N ASP A 54 -13.62 -2.70 -3.88
CA ASP A 54 -14.43 -3.62 -4.69
C ASP A 54 -13.57 -4.54 -5.58
N LYS A 55 -12.33 -4.11 -5.88
CA LYS A 55 -11.35 -4.87 -6.66
C LYS A 55 -10.37 -5.66 -5.79
N VAL A 56 -10.35 -5.41 -4.48
CA VAL A 56 -9.46 -6.06 -3.52
C VAL A 56 -10.20 -7.23 -2.90
N ASP A 57 -9.71 -8.43 -3.16
CA ASP A 57 -10.22 -9.66 -2.55
C ASP A 57 -9.62 -9.86 -1.15
N GLU A 58 -8.31 -9.64 -1.01
CA GLU A 58 -7.60 -9.83 0.25
C GLU A 58 -6.39 -8.89 0.35
N ILE A 59 -6.12 -8.41 1.57
CA ILE A 59 -4.87 -7.70 1.89
C ILE A 59 -4.11 -8.55 2.90
N ALA A 60 -2.88 -8.94 2.60
CA ALA A 60 -2.04 -9.74 3.48
C ALA A 60 -0.74 -8.97 3.80
N MET A 61 -0.45 -8.76 5.08
CA MET A 61 0.84 -8.23 5.51
C MET A 61 1.85 -9.37 5.61
N VAL A 62 3.06 -9.15 5.11
CA VAL A 62 4.16 -10.12 5.25
C VAL A 62 4.85 -9.87 6.59
N LEU A 63 4.62 -10.75 7.56
CA LEU A 63 5.06 -10.59 8.96
C LEU A 63 6.59 -10.57 9.16
N ASP A 64 7.36 -11.23 8.27
CA ASP A 64 8.83 -11.24 8.36
C ASP A 64 9.48 -9.90 7.93
N ASP A 65 8.73 -9.04 7.23
CA ASP A 65 9.18 -7.77 6.69
C ASP A 65 7.97 -6.84 6.70
N HIS A 66 7.64 -6.27 7.87
CA HIS A 66 6.49 -5.38 8.10
C HIS A 66 6.46 -4.10 7.22
N SER A 67 7.37 -4.01 6.26
CA SER A 67 7.38 -3.04 5.18
C SER A 67 6.71 -3.59 3.92
N ARG A 68 6.18 -4.82 3.90
CA ARG A 68 5.58 -5.45 2.72
C ARG A 68 4.13 -5.83 2.90
N VAL A 69 3.32 -5.46 1.93
CA VAL A 69 1.89 -5.75 1.88
C VAL A 69 1.56 -6.33 0.52
N ARG A 70 0.82 -7.43 0.51
CA ARG A 70 0.29 -8.07 -0.70
C ARG A 70 -1.20 -7.80 -0.80
N ILE A 71 -1.64 -7.38 -1.97
CA ILE A 71 -3.03 -7.08 -2.24
C ILE A 71 -3.48 -7.98 -3.38
N TYR A 72 -4.36 -8.92 -3.08
CA TYR A 72 -4.95 -9.83 -4.04
C TYR A 72 -6.19 -9.20 -4.66
N GLY A 73 -6.38 -9.47 -5.95
CA GLY A 73 -7.61 -9.17 -6.67
C GLY A 73 -7.40 -8.57 -8.04
N THR A 74 -8.48 -7.99 -8.59
CA THR A 74 -8.51 -7.43 -9.95
C THR A 74 -8.00 -6.00 -9.99
N ILE A 75 -6.85 -5.78 -9.36
CA ILE A 75 -6.29 -4.44 -9.11
C ILE A 75 -4.91 -4.25 -9.71
N SER A 76 -4.66 -3.03 -10.20
CA SER A 76 -3.38 -2.67 -10.79
C SER A 76 -2.42 -2.04 -9.80
N ARG A 77 -1.11 -2.22 -10.06
CA ARG A 77 -0.02 -1.53 -9.34
C ARG A 77 -0.27 -0.03 -9.14
N ASP A 78 -0.69 0.67 -10.17
CA ASP A 78 -0.88 2.12 -10.13
C ASP A 78 -2.07 2.51 -9.24
N GLU A 79 -3.17 1.74 -9.27
CA GLU A 79 -4.29 1.94 -8.36
C GLU A 79 -3.88 1.74 -6.90
N VAL A 80 -3.05 0.72 -6.64
CA VAL A 80 -2.50 0.45 -5.32
C VAL A 80 -1.65 1.60 -4.80
N LEU A 81 -0.80 2.18 -5.64
CA LEU A 81 0.01 3.35 -5.27
C LEU A 81 -0.84 4.61 -5.05
N GLN A 82 -1.84 4.84 -5.89
CA GLN A 82 -2.72 6.01 -5.78
C GLN A 82 -3.65 5.96 -4.55
N ASN A 83 -4.05 4.77 -4.11
CA ASN A 83 -4.96 4.58 -3.00
C ASN A 83 -4.20 4.26 -1.70
N MET A 84 -3.62 3.08 -1.61
CA MET A 84 -3.07 2.61 -0.33
C MET A 84 -1.77 3.32 0.06
N ALA A 85 -0.85 3.49 -0.90
CA ALA A 85 0.45 4.11 -0.59
C ALA A 85 0.37 5.63 -0.39
N SER A 86 -0.64 6.30 -0.95
CA SER A 86 -0.78 7.75 -0.85
C SER A 86 -1.14 8.25 0.55
N CYS A 87 -1.72 7.40 1.41
CA CYS A 87 -2.05 7.76 2.79
C CYS A 87 -0.93 7.51 3.80
N VAL A 88 0.04 6.63 3.49
CA VAL A 88 1.14 6.29 4.40
C VAL A 88 1.97 7.50 4.88
N PRO A 89 2.37 8.47 4.03
CA PRO A 89 3.08 9.65 4.54
C PRO A 89 2.25 10.49 5.52
N LYS A 90 0.91 10.52 5.39
CA LYS A 90 0.03 11.25 6.32
C LYS A 90 -0.07 10.60 7.70
N LEU A 91 0.09 9.27 7.76
CA LEU A 91 0.12 8.52 9.01
C LEU A 91 1.47 8.64 9.72
N ALA A 92 2.57 8.80 8.97
CA ALA A 92 3.90 9.03 9.54
C ALA A 92 4.04 10.40 10.22
N GLU A 93 3.32 11.42 9.75
CA GLU A 93 3.33 12.78 10.34
C GLU A 93 2.35 12.96 11.51
N SER A 94 1.48 11.97 11.76
CA SER A 94 0.46 12.04 12.83
C SER A 94 0.91 11.40 14.16
N GLN A 95 2.21 11.13 14.34
CA GLN A 95 2.79 10.59 15.59
C GLN A 95 3.80 11.54 16.22
#